data_AF-A0A1H8IY76-F1
#
_entry.id   AF-A0A1H8IY76-F1
#
_cell.length_a   1.000
_cell.length_b   1.000
_cell.length_c   1.000
_cell.angle_alpha   90.00
_cell.angle_beta   90.00
_cell.angle_gamma   90.00
#
_symmetry.space_group_name_H-M   'P 1'
#
loop_
_entity.id
_entity.type
_entity.pdbx_description
1 polymer ?
#
loop_
_entity_poly.entity_id
_entity_poly.type
_entity_poly.pdbx_seq_one_letter_code
_entity_poly.pdbx_strand_id
1 'polypeptide(L)'
;MDKYERRRLNLIKLRDEKCNGVNAEIARKIGKDQSYVNRIFYPEGKKGKKRIGDDIKEIIETEFGLPTGWLDGVDSNNILGIDETKLTFKNIEMMRRIARMDEEYLNVVDDILKIVENKIHPRKELKNK
;
A
#
# COMPACT_ATOMS: atom_id res chain seq x y z
N MET A 1 -18.61 2.71 7.03
CA MET A 1 -17.46 3.30 7.75
C MET A 1 -16.74 4.25 6.82
N ASP A 2 -16.45 5.48 7.24
CA ASP A 2 -15.71 6.44 6.42
C ASP A 2 -14.21 6.07 6.32
N LYS A 3 -13.46 6.74 5.43
CA LYS A 3 -12.03 6.44 5.24
C LYS A 3 -11.18 6.71 6.49
N TYR A 4 -11.53 7.73 7.29
CA TYR A 4 -10.74 8.13 8.45
C TYR A 4 -10.91 7.15 9.61
N GLU A 5 -12.13 6.65 9.79
CA GLU A 5 -12.44 5.66 10.80
C GLU A 5 -11.81 4.31 10.45
N ARG A 6 -11.76 3.94 9.16
CA ARG A 6 -11.00 2.78 8.70
C ARG A 6 -9.52 2.87 9.05
N ARG A 7 -8.88 3.99 8.69
CA ARG A 7 -7.47 4.24 9.05
C ARG A 7 -7.26 4.15 10.56
N ARG A 8 -8.19 4.66 11.38
CA ARG A 8 -8.10 4.59 12.85
C ARG A 8 -8.14 3.15 13.35
N LEU A 9 -9.08 2.33 12.86
CA LEU A 9 -9.18 0.92 13.26
C LEU A 9 -7.94 0.13 12.83
N ASN A 10 -7.45 0.36 11.61
CA ASN A 10 -6.21 -0.26 11.13
C ASN A 10 -4.99 0.18 11.95
N LEU A 11 -4.93 1.44 12.36
CA LEU A 11 -3.87 1.94 13.25
C LEU A 11 -3.95 1.30 14.65
N ILE A 12 -5.15 1.05 15.19
CA ILE A 12 -5.34 0.31 16.45
C ILE A 12 -4.79 -1.10 16.32
N LYS A 13 -5.16 -1.81 15.25
CA LYS A 13 -4.64 -3.14 14.94
C LYS A 13 -3.11 -3.13 14.86
N LEU A 14 -2.54 -2.19 14.10
CA LEU A 14 -1.09 -2.04 13.97
C LEU A 14 -0.41 -1.82 15.32
N ARG A 15 -0.97 -0.94 16.16
CA ARG A 15 -0.44 -0.67 17.50
C ARG A 15 -0.47 -1.91 18.39
N ASP A 16 -1.57 -2.66 18.35
CA ASP A 16 -1.72 -3.86 19.19
C ASP A 16 -0.72 -4.94 18.74
N GLU A 17 -0.52 -5.11 17.44
CA GLU A 17 0.36 -6.12 16.85
C GLU A 17 1.86 -5.77 16.90
N LYS A 18 2.23 -4.49 16.72
CA LYS A 18 3.62 -4.04 16.53
C LYS A 18 4.14 -3.15 17.64
N CYS A 19 3.28 -2.70 18.54
CA CYS A 19 3.61 -1.75 19.59
C CYS A 19 3.08 -2.17 20.98
N ASN A 20 2.71 -3.44 21.17
CA ASN A 20 2.18 -3.97 22.43
C ASN A 20 1.00 -3.14 22.99
N GLY A 21 0.20 -2.52 22.12
CA GLY A 21 -0.92 -1.67 22.51
C GLY A 21 -0.53 -0.28 23.05
N VAL A 22 0.75 0.10 22.99
CA VAL A 22 1.25 1.36 23.56
C VAL A 22 1.30 2.47 22.50
N ASN A 23 0.42 3.49 22.63
CA ASN A 23 0.38 4.64 21.72
C ASN A 23 1.71 5.42 21.66
N ALA A 24 2.48 5.43 22.75
CA ALA A 24 3.76 6.14 22.81
C ALA A 24 4.81 5.56 21.86
N GLU A 25 4.77 4.25 21.58
CA GLU A 25 5.68 3.62 20.61
C GLU A 25 5.39 4.05 19.18
N ILE A 26 4.10 4.19 18.83
CA ILE A 26 3.69 4.75 17.55
C ILE A 26 4.28 6.15 17.41
N ALA A 27 4.07 7.01 18.43
CA ALA A 27 4.56 8.39 18.43
C ALA A 27 6.08 8.49 18.25
N ARG A 28 6.84 7.64 18.96
CA ARG A 28 8.29 7.54 18.81
C ARG A 28 8.71 7.14 17.40
N LYS A 29 8.11 6.09 16.84
CA LYS A 29 8.43 5.60 15.49
C LYS A 29 8.14 6.64 14.41
N ILE A 30 6.98 7.29 14.46
CA ILE A 30 6.58 8.24 13.41
C ILE A 30 7.11 9.67 13.62
N GLY A 31 7.92 9.89 14.66
CA GLY A 31 8.49 11.20 14.98
C GLY A 31 7.43 12.28 15.25
N LYS A 32 6.31 11.93 15.90
CA LYS A 32 5.24 12.88 16.25
C LYS A 32 5.05 13.00 17.75
N ASP A 33 4.52 14.14 18.17
CA ASP A 33 4.17 14.39 19.57
C ASP A 33 3.12 13.38 20.09
N GLN A 34 3.29 12.93 21.33
CA GLN A 34 2.43 11.92 21.95
C GLN A 34 0.99 12.42 22.15
N SER A 35 0.79 13.71 22.45
CA SER A 35 -0.55 14.30 22.59
C SER A 35 -1.26 14.38 21.23
N TYR A 36 -0.54 14.66 20.15
CA TYR A 36 -1.06 14.55 18.79
C TYR A 36 -1.49 13.11 18.46
N VAL A 37 -0.62 12.12 18.68
CA VAL A 37 -0.91 10.71 18.37
C VAL A 37 -2.08 10.17 19.17
N ASN A 38 -2.16 10.48 20.47
CA ASN A 38 -3.29 10.07 21.30
C ASN A 38 -4.64 10.58 20.76
N ARG A 39 -4.67 11.78 20.17
CA ARG A 39 -5.88 12.37 19.57
C ARG A 39 -6.30 11.70 18.26
N ILE A 40 -5.38 11.03 17.55
CA ILE A 40 -5.70 10.24 16.37
C ILE A 40 -6.48 8.96 16.75
N PHE A 41 -6.17 8.37 17.90
CA PHE A 41 -6.84 7.16 18.40
C PHE A 41 -8.27 7.40 18.93
N TYR A 42 -8.67 8.65 19.12
CA TYR A 42 -9.97 8.99 19.68
C TYR A 42 -11.12 8.44 18.81
N PRO A 43 -12.19 7.89 19.43
CA PRO A 43 -13.37 7.45 18.69
C PRO A 43 -14.04 8.65 18.00
N GLU A 44 -14.79 8.37 16.93
CA GLU A 44 -15.55 9.40 16.22
C GLU A 44 -16.49 10.17 17.18
N GLY A 45 -16.63 11.47 16.98
CA GLY A 45 -17.43 12.34 17.86
C GLY A 45 -16.74 12.80 19.14
N LYS A 46 -15.59 12.23 19.54
CA LYS A 46 -14.85 12.71 20.72
C LYS A 46 -14.17 14.06 20.42
N LYS A 47 -14.41 15.06 21.29
CA LYS A 47 -13.79 16.39 21.18
C LYS A 47 -12.27 16.28 21.09
N GLY A 48 -11.71 16.98 20.09
CA GLY A 48 -10.27 17.00 19.85
C GLY A 48 -9.73 15.84 19.01
N LYS A 49 -10.59 14.97 18.45
CA LYS A 49 -10.16 13.93 17.49
C LYS A 49 -9.37 14.55 16.34
N LYS A 50 -8.25 13.92 16.00
CA LYS A 50 -7.48 14.23 14.79
C LYS A 50 -7.71 13.13 13.75
N ARG A 51 -7.80 13.52 12.49
CA ARG A 51 -7.93 12.59 11.36
C ARG A 51 -6.55 12.14 10.91
N ILE A 52 -6.48 10.94 10.34
CA ILE A 52 -5.29 10.43 9.64
C ILE A 52 -5.38 10.91 8.19
N GLY A 53 -4.74 12.05 7.91
CA GLY A 53 -4.54 12.57 6.57
C GLY A 53 -3.61 11.68 5.74
N ASP A 54 -3.42 12.02 4.47
CA ASP A 54 -2.54 11.25 3.57
C ASP A 54 -1.07 11.40 3.98
N ASP A 55 -0.69 12.56 4.51
CA ASP A 55 0.64 12.83 5.10
C ASP A 55 0.96 11.89 6.28
N ILE A 56 0.05 11.79 7.25
CA ILE A 56 0.25 10.94 8.41
C ILE A 56 0.16 9.46 8.04
N LYS A 57 -0.74 9.12 7.10
CA LYS A 57 -0.85 7.77 6.56
C LYS A 57 0.50 7.32 5.98
N GLU A 58 1.08 8.12 5.08
CA GLU A 58 2.34 7.79 4.40
C GLU A 58 3.50 7.61 5.38
N ILE A 59 3.59 8.48 6.40
CA ILE A 59 4.59 8.35 7.46
C ILE A 59 4.40 7.02 8.22
N ILE A 60 3.17 6.69 8.61
CA ILE A 60 2.91 5.42 9.32
C ILE A 60 3.26 4.22 8.44
N GLU A 61 2.84 4.23 7.18
CA GLU A 61 3.12 3.11 6.26
C GLU A 61 4.63 2.93 6.06
N THR A 62 5.37 4.02 5.88
CA THR A 62 6.82 4.00 5.69
C THR A 62 7.56 3.49 6.94
N GLU A 63 7.29 4.07 8.11
CA GLU A 63 8.00 3.75 9.36
C GLU A 63 7.73 2.33 9.90
N PHE A 64 6.65 1.72 9.43
CA PHE A 64 6.28 0.34 9.75
C PHE A 64 6.57 -0.65 8.61
N GLY A 65 7.13 -0.18 7.48
CA GLY A 65 7.41 -1.03 6.32
C GLY A 65 6.15 -1.68 5.73
N LEU A 66 5.01 -0.97 5.78
CA LEU A 66 3.73 -1.44 5.28
C LEU A 66 3.54 -1.05 3.81
N PRO A 67 2.82 -1.85 3.02
CA PRO A 67 2.46 -1.48 1.66
C PRO A 67 1.63 -0.20 1.61
N THR A 68 1.78 0.57 0.53
CA THR A 68 0.99 1.77 0.30
C THR A 68 -0.51 1.44 0.29
N GLY A 69 -1.29 2.17 1.09
CA GLY A 69 -2.73 1.95 1.20
C GLY A 69 -3.14 0.89 2.22
N TRP A 70 -2.19 0.29 2.95
CA TRP A 70 -2.51 -0.64 4.03
C TRP A 70 -3.48 -0.03 5.06
N LEU A 71 -3.26 1.24 5.44
CA LEU A 71 -4.17 1.93 6.37
C LEU A 71 -5.56 2.16 5.78
N ASP A 72 -5.67 2.22 4.45
CA ASP A 72 -6.95 2.31 3.73
C ASP A 72 -7.64 0.95 3.58
N GLY A 73 -6.99 -0.15 4.01
CA GLY A 73 -7.48 -1.52 3.87
C GLY A 73 -7.18 -2.14 2.51
N VAL A 74 -6.17 -1.63 1.79
CA VAL A 74 -5.66 -2.29 0.59
C VAL A 74 -4.85 -3.52 1.06
N ASP A 75 -5.38 -4.71 0.82
CA ASP A 75 -4.70 -5.95 1.17
C ASP A 75 -3.37 -6.07 0.41
N SER A 76 -2.31 -6.38 1.14
CA SER A 76 -0.97 -6.64 0.60
C SER A 76 -0.92 -7.83 -0.36
N ASN A 77 -1.94 -8.69 -0.35
CA ASN A 77 -2.09 -9.77 -1.33
C ASN A 77 -2.67 -9.28 -2.66
N ASN A 78 -3.22 -8.07 -2.70
CA ASN A 78 -3.72 -7.43 -3.91
C ASN A 78 -2.64 -6.49 -4.47
N ILE A 79 -1.45 -7.03 -4.74
CA ILE A 79 -0.30 -6.26 -5.24
C ILE A 79 -0.60 -5.61 -6.61
N LEU A 80 -1.63 -6.07 -7.34
CA LEU A 80 -1.81 -5.69 -8.75
C LEU A 80 -3.26 -5.43 -9.18
N GLY A 81 -4.24 -5.33 -8.28
CA GLY A 81 -5.65 -5.27 -8.72
C GLY A 81 -6.02 -6.50 -9.56
N ILE A 82 -5.30 -7.61 -9.37
CA ILE A 82 -5.48 -8.83 -10.14
C ILE A 82 -6.72 -9.51 -9.60
N ASP A 83 -7.72 -9.61 -10.48
CA ASP A 83 -8.84 -10.48 -10.26
C ASP A 83 -8.36 -11.93 -10.39
N GLU A 84 -8.09 -12.58 -9.25
CA GLU A 84 -7.61 -13.98 -9.19
C GLU A 84 -8.54 -14.94 -9.94
N THR A 85 -9.83 -14.60 -10.08
CA THR A 85 -10.80 -15.41 -10.83
C THR A 85 -10.51 -15.42 -12.34
N LYS A 86 -9.73 -14.45 -12.83
CA LYS A 86 -9.31 -14.33 -14.23
C LYS A 86 -7.94 -14.95 -14.50
N LEU A 87 -7.26 -15.50 -13.49
CA LEU A 87 -6.00 -16.20 -13.72
C LEU A 87 -6.29 -17.55 -14.38
N THR A 88 -5.80 -17.70 -15.60
CA THR A 88 -5.76 -19.01 -16.24
C THR A 88 -4.55 -19.80 -15.72
N PHE A 89 -4.60 -21.12 -15.87
CA PHE A 89 -3.46 -22.00 -15.59
C PHE A 89 -2.17 -21.53 -16.29
N LYS A 90 -2.30 -20.98 -17.51
CA LYS A 90 -1.18 -20.42 -18.27
C LYS A 90 -0.57 -19.18 -17.60
N ASN A 91 -1.39 -18.31 -17.00
CA ASN A 91 -0.90 -17.15 -16.24
C ASN A 91 -0.06 -17.62 -15.04
N ILE A 92 -0.57 -18.60 -14.30
CA ILE A 92 0.10 -19.14 -13.11
C ILE A 92 1.44 -19.79 -13.48
N GLU A 93 1.47 -20.58 -14.55
CA GLU A 93 2.70 -21.25 -14.96
C GLU A 93 3.76 -20.26 -15.46
N MET A 94 3.34 -19.19 -16.15
CA MET A 94 4.25 -18.11 -16.53
C MET A 94 4.83 -17.39 -15.31
N MET A 95 4.00 -17.08 -14.31
CA MET A 95 4.45 -16.45 -13.06
C MET A 95 5.45 -17.34 -12.30
N ARG A 96 5.22 -18.66 -12.24
CA ARG A 96 6.14 -19.61 -11.62
C ARG A 96 7.50 -19.66 -12.31
N ARG A 97 7.52 -19.58 -13.65
CA ARG A 97 8.77 -19.53 -14.41
C ARG A 97 9.54 -18.24 -14.11
N ILE A 98 8.84 -17.10 -14.11
CA ILE A 98 9.43 -15.79 -13.81
C ILE A 98 10.00 -15.76 -12.38
N ALA A 99 9.26 -16.29 -11.40
CA ALA A 99 9.69 -16.30 -10.00
C ALA A 99 10.97 -17.11 -9.71
N ARG A 100 11.42 -17.94 -10.66
CA ARG A 100 12.65 -18.73 -10.56
C ARG A 100 13.81 -18.14 -11.36
N MET A 101 13.59 -17.04 -12.07
CA MET A 101 14.62 -16.37 -12.87
C MET A 101 15.53 -15.54 -11.98
N ASP A 102 16.79 -15.40 -12.40
CA ASP A 102 17.70 -14.41 -11.84
C ASP A 102 17.38 -13.00 -12.38
N GLU A 103 18.04 -11.99 -11.79
CA GLU A 103 17.83 -10.58 -12.11
C GLU A 103 18.14 -10.23 -13.57
N GLU A 104 19.12 -10.89 -14.19
CA GLU A 104 19.49 -10.65 -15.59
C GLU A 104 18.35 -11.05 -16.53
N TYR A 105 17.79 -12.24 -16.35
CA TYR A 105 16.63 -12.68 -17.13
C TYR A 105 15.38 -11.87 -16.83
N LEU A 106 15.18 -11.41 -15.59
CA LEU A 106 14.04 -10.55 -15.25
C LEU A 106 14.09 -9.21 -16.01
N ASN A 107 15.26 -8.60 -16.18
CA ASN A 107 15.41 -7.37 -16.97
C ASN A 107 15.01 -7.58 -18.43
N VAL A 108 15.38 -8.72 -19.02
CA VAL A 108 14.99 -9.07 -20.40
C VAL A 108 13.47 -9.26 -20.50
N VAL A 109 12.85 -9.89 -19.51
CA VAL A 109 11.39 -10.05 -19.46
C VAL A 109 10.69 -8.69 -19.40
N ASP A 110 11.19 -7.76 -18.59
CA ASP A 110 10.65 -6.40 -18.47
C ASP A 110 10.75 -5.63 -19.80
N ASP A 111 11.88 -5.72 -20.51
CA ASP A 111 12.05 -5.11 -21.83
C ASP A 111 11.06 -5.68 -22.86
N ILE A 112 10.85 -7.00 -22.86
CA ILE A 112 9.86 -7.64 -23.74
C ILE A 112 8.45 -7.14 -23.42
N LEU A 113 8.09 -7.05 -22.14
CA LEU A 113 6.77 -6.57 -21.73
C LEU A 113 6.54 -5.13 -22.18
N LYS A 114 7.52 -4.23 -22.01
CA LYS A 114 7.46 -2.85 -22.52
C LYS A 114 7.23 -2.80 -24.03
N ILE A 115 7.87 -3.69 -24.79
CA ILE A 115 7.66 -3.77 -26.25
C ILE A 115 6.23 -4.20 -26.57
N VAL A 116 5.71 -5.21 -25.88
CA VAL A 116 4.34 -5.71 -26.06
C VAL A 116 3.31 -4.64 -25.72
N GLU A 117 3.49 -3.94 -24.60
CA GLU A 117 2.60 -2.85 -24.18
C GLU A 117 2.51 -1.74 -25.23
N ASN A 118 3.64 -1.31 -25.77
CA ASN A 118 3.69 -0.30 -26.83
C ASN A 118 3.02 -0.76 -28.14
N LYS A 119 2.99 -2.07 -28.42
CA LYS A 119 2.29 -2.62 -29.60
C LYS A 119 0.78 -2.71 -29.39
N ILE A 120 0.32 -3.02 -28.18
CA ILE A 120 -1.11 -3.12 -27.86
C ILE A 120 -1.73 -1.73 -27.65
N HIS A 121 -0.97 -0.80 -27.07
CA HIS A 121 -1.37 0.58 -26.82
C HIS A 121 -0.35 1.54 -27.46
N PRO A 122 -0.36 1.70 -28.80
CA PRO A 122 0.54 2.65 -29.43
C PRO A 122 0.26 4.05 -28.87
N ARG A 123 1.26 4.67 -28.24
CA ARG A 123 1.20 6.08 -27.85
C ARG A 123 0.75 6.86 -29.09
N LYS A 124 -0.40 7.54 -29.02
CA LYS A 124 -0.79 8.50 -30.06
C LYS A 124 0.31 9.56 -30.11
N GLU A 125 1.14 9.51 -31.15
CA GLU A 125 2.03 10.62 -31.44
C GLU A 125 1.16 11.87 -31.62
N LEU A 126 1.30 12.82 -30.70
CA LEU A 126 0.78 14.17 -30.86
C LEU A 126 1.45 14.76 -32.10
N LYS A 127 0.80 14.63 -33.25
CA LYS A 127 1.11 15.41 -34.44
C LYS A 127 0.80 16.88 -34.09
N ASN A 128 1.80 17.59 -33.58
CA ASN A 128 1.78 19.04 -33.53
C ASN A 128 1.86 19.54 -34.98
N LYS A 129 0.72 20.01 -35.50
CA LYS A 129 0.61 20.96 -36.61
C LYS A 129 0.17 22.29 -36.05
#